data_AF-A0A4Q2ZDL7-F1
#
_entry.id   AF-A0A4Q2ZDL7-F1
#
_cell.length_a   1.000
_cell.length_b   1.000
_cell.length_c   1.000
_cell.angle_alpha   90.00
_cell.angle_beta   90.00
_cell.angle_gamma   90.00
#
_symmetry.space_group_name_H-M   'P 1'
#
loop_
_entity.id
_entity.type
_entity.pdbx_description
1 polymer ?
#
loop_
_entity_poly.entity_id
_entity_poly.type
_entity_poly.pdbx_seq_one_letter_code
_entity_poly.pdbx_strand_id
1 'polypeptide(L)' 'GPGSQQQGSGNAGVTLFRPDGNLRALDEIEADVIRLAIGHYRGRMTEVARRLGIGRSTLYRKLGELGIDQSAA' A
#
# COMPACT_ATOMS: atom_id res chain seq x y z
N GLY A 1 -27.60 -7.29 -17.60
CA GLY A 1 -27.10 -6.08 -16.90
C GLY A 1 -26.30 -6.54 -15.69
N PRO A 2 -25.20 -5.86 -15.33
CA PRO A 2 -24.01 -6.46 -14.73
C PRO A 2 -24.20 -6.81 -13.24
N GLY A 3 -23.83 -8.04 -12.89
CA GLY A 3 -23.68 -8.51 -11.51
C GLY A 3 -22.27 -8.21 -11.03
N SER A 4 -22.20 -7.34 -10.03
CA SER A 4 -21.06 -7.02 -9.20
C SER A 4 -20.30 -8.26 -8.69
N GLN A 5 -19.01 -8.35 -9.03
CA GLN A 5 -18.04 -9.10 -8.23
C GLN A 5 -17.08 -8.12 -7.59
N GLN A 6 -17.56 -7.53 -6.50
CA GLN A 6 -16.73 -6.89 -5.48
C GLN A 6 -16.47 -7.97 -4.43
N GLN A 7 -15.29 -8.60 -4.42
CA GLN A 7 -14.90 -9.52 -3.33
C GLN A 7 -13.40 -9.45 -3.04
N GLY A 8 -13.05 -8.68 -1.99
CA GLY A 8 -11.92 -8.96 -1.11
C GLY A 8 -10.56 -8.35 -1.44
N SER A 9 -10.37 -7.03 -1.28
CA SER A 9 -9.04 -6.46 -0.97
C SER A 9 -8.64 -6.80 0.48
N GLY A 10 -8.69 -8.08 0.83
CA GLY A 10 -8.25 -8.61 2.10
C GLY A 10 -6.96 -9.38 1.89
N ASN A 11 -5.81 -8.74 2.13
CA ASN A 11 -4.47 -9.34 2.11
C ASN A 11 -4.04 -9.97 0.78
N ALA A 12 -4.14 -9.22 -0.33
CA ALA A 12 -3.38 -9.57 -1.52
C ALA A 12 -1.90 -9.24 -1.27
N GLY A 13 -1.02 -10.23 -1.43
CA GLY A 13 0.44 -10.02 -1.34
C GLY A 13 0.93 -8.99 -2.37
N VAL A 14 2.12 -8.43 -2.13
CA VAL A 14 2.71 -7.44 -3.03
C VAL A 14 3.26 -8.13 -4.28
N THR A 15 2.69 -7.84 -5.44
CA THR A 15 3.19 -8.34 -6.73
C THR A 15 4.43 -7.53 -7.14
N LEU A 16 5.56 -8.21 -7.40
CA LEU A 16 6.81 -7.54 -7.79
C LEU A 16 6.99 -7.36 -9.30
N PHE A 17 6.42 -8.27 -10.08
CA PHE A 17 6.56 -8.30 -11.54
C PHE A 17 5.26 -7.88 -12.22
N ARG A 18 5.38 -7.17 -13.33
CA ARG A 18 4.28 -6.90 -14.26
C ARG A 18 3.95 -8.16 -15.07
N PRO A 19 2.78 -8.22 -15.72
CA PRO A 19 2.38 -9.38 -16.54
C PRO A 19 3.32 -9.69 -17.71
N ASP A 20 4.12 -8.70 -18.13
CA ASP A 20 5.15 -8.84 -19.16
C ASP A 20 6.47 -9.43 -18.64
N GLY A 21 6.55 -9.74 -17.34
CA GLY A 21 7.74 -10.29 -16.69
C GLY A 21 8.74 -9.24 -16.20
N ASN A 22 8.50 -7.94 -16.43
CA ASN A 22 9.40 -6.88 -15.97
C ASN A 22 9.14 -6.51 -14.51
N LEU A 23 10.19 -6.05 -13.82
CA LEU A 23 10.05 -5.46 -12.48
C LEU A 23 9.16 -4.22 -12.52
N ARG A 24 8.23 -4.13 -11.56
CA ARG A 24 7.47 -2.91 -11.31
C ARG A 24 8.40 -1.80 -10.84
N ALA A 25 7.97 -0.56 -11.04
CA ALA A 25 8.71 0.57 -10.51
C ALA A 25 8.66 0.55 -8.98
N LEU A 26 9.74 1.02 -8.34
CA LEU A 26 9.89 0.91 -6.90
C LEU A 26 8.81 1.70 -6.14
N ASP A 27 8.41 2.84 -6.66
CA ASP A 27 7.32 3.67 -6.14
C ASP A 27 5.97 2.92 -6.15
N GLU A 28 5.66 2.16 -7.20
CA GLU A 28 4.46 1.33 -7.27
C GLU A 28 4.48 0.21 -6.21
N ILE A 29 5.64 -0.45 -6.02
CA ILE A 29 5.82 -1.49 -5.01
C ILE A 29 5.72 -0.89 -3.61
N GLU A 30 6.38 0.23 -3.36
CA GLU A 30 6.31 0.96 -2.10
C GLU A 30 4.88 1.36 -1.76
N ALA A 31 4.10 1.83 -2.74
CA ALA A 31 2.71 2.20 -2.52
C ALA A 31 1.87 1.02 -2.05
N ASP A 32 2.04 -0.15 -2.65
CA ASP A 32 1.32 -1.35 -2.26
C ASP A 32 1.74 -1.84 -0.87
N VAL A 33 3.05 -1.81 -0.56
CA VAL A 33 3.56 -2.14 0.77
C VAL A 33 2.98 -1.21 1.84
N ILE A 34 2.94 0.10 1.56
CA ILE A 34 2.40 1.10 2.49
C ILE A 34 0.91 0.90 2.70
N ARG A 35 0.12 0.69 1.64
CA ARG A 35 -1.33 0.41 1.74
C ARG A 35 -1.59 -0.88 2.52
N LEU A 36 -0.83 -1.94 2.23
CA LEU A 36 -0.93 -3.21 2.94
C LEU A 36 -0.63 -3.03 4.44
N ALA A 37 0.44 -2.30 4.76
CA ALA A 37 0.80 -2.02 6.15
C ALA A 37 -0.28 -1.18 6.87
N ILE A 38 -0.83 -0.16 6.22
CA ILE A 38 -1.91 0.66 6.78
C ILE A 38 -3.12 -0.19 7.11
N GLY A 39 -3.57 -1.04 6.17
CA GLY A 39 -4.68 -1.97 6.40
C GLY A 39 -4.37 -2.96 7.54
N HIS A 40 -3.20 -3.61 7.50
CA HIS A 40 -2.78 -4.60 8.48
C HIS A 40 -2.68 -4.03 9.90
N TYR A 41 -2.14 -2.81 10.03
CA TYR A 41 -2.00 -2.12 11.31
C TYR A 41 -3.21 -1.24 11.66
N ARG A 42 -4.32 -1.32 10.91
CA ARG A 42 -5.59 -0.60 11.16
C ARG A 42 -5.40 0.93 11.25
N GLY A 43 -4.64 1.51 10.33
CA GLY A 43 -4.41 2.95 10.29
C GLY A 43 -3.50 3.49 11.40
N ARG A 44 -2.87 2.65 12.22
CA ARG A 44 -1.94 3.09 13.28
C ARG A 44 -0.60 3.54 12.67
N MET A 45 -0.53 4.77 12.19
CA MET A 45 0.62 5.33 11.45
C MET A 45 1.97 5.18 12.18
N THR A 46 1.99 5.35 13.50
CA THR A 46 3.22 5.13 14.30
C THR A 46 3.71 3.68 14.20
N GLU A 47 2.80 2.71 14.25
CA GLU A 47 3.15 1.29 14.11
C GLU A 47 3.53 0.96 12.66
N VAL A 48 2.82 1.53 11.67
CA VAL A 48 3.17 1.39 10.25
C VAL A 48 4.60 1.85 10.00
N ALA A 49 4.93 3.08 10.38
CA ALA A 49 6.27 3.65 10.21
C ALA A 49 7.34 2.78 10.89
N ARG A 50 7.11 2.40 12.15
CA ARG A 50 8.00 1.55 12.93
C ARG A 50 8.25 0.21 12.26
N ARG A 51 7.21 -0.42 11.71
CA ARG A 51 7.27 -1.76 11.12
C ARG A 51 7.85 -1.78 9.72
N LEU A 52 7.68 -0.69 8.98
CA LEU A 52 8.37 -0.46 7.72
C LEU A 52 9.82 0.00 7.92
N GLY A 53 10.25 0.27 9.16
CA GLY A 53 11.62 0.70 9.47
C GLY A 53 11.93 2.14 9.02
N ILE A 54 10.90 2.98 8.83
CA ILE A 54 11.05 4.36 8.38
C ILE A 54 10.55 5.36 9.43
N GLY A 55 11.10 6.58 9.39
CA GLY A 55 10.59 7.67 10.21
C GLY A 55 9.17 8.06 9.82
N ARG A 56 8.39 8.60 10.77
CA ARG A 56 7.03 9.10 10.49
C ARG A 56 7.03 10.20 9.42
N SER A 57 8.01 11.10 9.43
CA SER A 57 8.17 12.14 8.40
C SER A 57 8.36 11.54 7.01
N THR A 58 9.18 10.49 6.89
CA THR A 58 9.37 9.75 5.63
C THR A 58 8.09 9.07 5.18
N LEU A 59 7.34 8.44 6.09
CA LEU A 59 6.05 7.83 5.77
C LEU A 59 5.09 8.89 5.20
N TYR A 60 4.89 10.02 5.88
CA TYR A 60 4.00 11.07 5.39
C TYR A 60 4.44 11.68 4.06
N ARG A 61 5.75 11.82 3.83
CA ARG A 61 6.28 12.28 2.54
C ARG A 61 5.92 11.31 1.42
N LYS A 62 6.16 10.01 1.63
CA LYS A 62 5.81 8.96 0.68
C LYS A 62 4.30 8.89 0.43
N LEU A 63 3.46 9.06 1.44
CA LEU A 63 2.00 9.10 1.25
C LEU A 63 1.58 10.21 0.28
N GLY A 64 2.18 11.40 0.39
CA GLY A 64 1.95 12.50 -0.53
C GLY A 64 2.48 12.24 -1.94
N GLU A 65 3.72 11.74 -2.05
CA GLU A 65 4.36 11.39 -3.34
C GLU A 65 3.59 10.31 -4.10
N LEU A 66 3.02 9.34 -3.38
CA LEU A 66 2.33 8.16 -3.94
C LEU A 66 0.81 8.35 -4.07
N GLY A 67 0.27 9.51 -3.69
CA GLY A 67 -1.17 9.81 -3.74
C GLY A 67 -2.01 8.86 -2.88
N ILE A 68 -1.51 8.44 -1.72
CA ILE A 68 -2.21 7.51 -0.82
C ILE A 68 -3.03 8.32 0.18
N ASP A 69 -4.33 8.39 -0.06
CA ASP A 69 -5.27 9.02 0.87
C ASP A 69 -5.42 8.23 2.17
N GLN A 70 -5.37 8.95 3.29
CA GLN A 70 -5.50 8.38 4.64
C GLN A 70 -6.92 7.88 4.94
N SER A 71 -7.89 8.17 4.07
CA SER A 71 -9.30 7.85 4.22
C SER A 71 -9.68 6.43 3.78
N ALA A 72 -8.72 5.63 3.29
CA ALA A 72 -8.98 4.29 2.73
C ALA A 72 -9.04 3.15 3.78
N ALA A 73 -9.43 3.44 5.03
CA ALA A 73 -9.57 2.45 6.10
C ALA A 73 -11.02 2.38 6.62
#